data_AF-A0A484YWS0-F1
#
_entry.id   AF-A0A484YWS0-F1
#
_cell.length_a   1.000
_cell.length_b   1.000
_cell.length_c   1.000
_cell.angle_alpha   90.00
_cell.angle_beta   90.00
_cell.angle_gamma   90.00
#
_symmetry.space_group_name_H-M   'P 1'
#
loop_
_entity.id
_entity.type
_entity.pdbx_description
1 polymer ?
#
loop_
_entity_poly.entity_id
_entity_poly.type
_entity_poly.pdbx_seq_one_letter_code
_entity_poly.pdbx_strand_id
1 'polypeptide(L)'
;MALGASGSIKAAHEVLLALGEKDGFITPERLVMLTEEVLKHKSFDALSLPGLSDDRQAVFVPGLAILCGVFDALAIKELRLSDGALREGVLYEMEGRFRHQDIRSRTAQSLANQYNIDREQAKRVLETTVQMYEQWHEQNPKLAHPQLEALLKWAAMLHEVGLNINHSGMHRHSAYILQNSDLPGFNQEQQSMMATLVRYHRKAIKLDDLPRFTLFKKKQFLPLIQLLRLGVLLNNQRQATTTRRR
;
A
#
# COMPACT_ATOMS: atom_id res chain seq x y z
N MET A 1 18.21 7.31 -18.31
CA MET A 1 17.68 8.64 -17.95
C MET A 1 16.95 8.50 -16.64
N ALA A 2 17.41 9.17 -15.58
CA ALA A 2 16.74 9.16 -14.28
C ALA A 2 15.77 10.34 -14.15
N LEU A 3 14.67 10.14 -13.43
CA LEU A 3 13.68 11.17 -13.12
C LEU A 3 13.66 11.41 -11.61
N GLY A 4 13.61 12.67 -11.21
CA GLY A 4 13.45 13.07 -9.82
C GLY A 4 12.23 13.93 -9.62
N ALA A 5 11.58 13.79 -8.47
CA ALA A 5 10.37 14.53 -8.12
C ALA A 5 10.50 15.17 -6.73
N SER A 6 9.53 16.00 -6.35
CA SER A 6 9.45 16.69 -5.05
C SER A 6 10.41 17.87 -4.87
N GLY A 7 10.35 18.47 -3.67
CA GLY A 7 10.81 19.82 -3.44
C GLY A 7 12.33 20.05 -3.49
N SER A 8 13.13 19.11 -2.96
CA SER A 8 14.59 19.27 -2.93
C SER A 8 15.20 19.20 -4.34
N ILE A 9 14.70 18.30 -5.19
CA ILE A 9 15.15 18.17 -6.58
C ILE A 9 14.72 19.39 -7.41
N LYS A 10 13.48 19.86 -7.21
CA LYS A 10 12.99 21.09 -7.85
C LYS A 10 13.85 22.30 -7.48
N ALA A 11 14.16 22.47 -6.20
CA ALA A 11 15.01 23.58 -5.74
C ALA A 11 16.43 23.48 -6.31
N ALA A 12 17.04 22.30 -6.34
CA ALA A 12 18.37 22.11 -6.93
C ALA A 12 18.38 22.47 -8.42
N HIS A 13 17.34 22.08 -9.15
CA HIS A 13 17.15 22.45 -10.54
C HIS A 13 16.98 23.97 -10.73
N GLU A 14 16.13 24.63 -9.93
CA GLU A 14 15.90 26.08 -10.00
C GLU A 14 17.18 26.88 -9.69
N VAL A 15 17.96 26.46 -8.69
CA VAL A 15 19.24 27.10 -8.36
C VAL A 15 20.26 26.92 -9.49
N LEU A 16 20.36 25.73 -10.10
CA LEU A 16 21.26 25.50 -11.24
C LEU A 16 20.91 26.39 -12.44
N LEU A 17 19.61 26.52 -12.76
CA LEU A 17 19.16 27.41 -13.82
C LEU A 17 19.52 28.87 -13.51
N ALA A 18 19.34 29.29 -12.25
CA ALA A 18 19.65 30.65 -11.82
C ALA A 18 21.17 30.93 -11.78
N LEU A 19 22.00 29.91 -11.58
CA LEU A 19 23.46 29.97 -11.69
C LEU A 19 23.98 29.92 -13.14
N GLY A 20 23.10 29.72 -14.12
CA GLY A 20 23.41 29.86 -15.55
C GLY A 20 23.43 28.56 -16.36
N GLU A 21 23.10 27.41 -15.76
CA GLU A 21 22.93 26.15 -16.49
C GLU A 21 21.68 26.20 -17.38
N LYS A 22 21.76 25.72 -18.62
CA LYS A 22 20.72 25.97 -19.64
C LYS A 22 19.80 24.80 -19.96
N ASP A 23 20.25 23.58 -19.68
CA ASP A 23 19.57 22.34 -20.12
C ASP A 23 18.69 21.72 -19.03
N GLY A 24 18.80 22.21 -17.78
CA GLY A 24 17.99 21.74 -16.66
C GLY A 24 18.34 20.36 -16.10
N PHE A 25 19.44 19.74 -16.54
CA PHE A 25 19.89 18.46 -15.99
C PHE A 25 20.64 18.65 -14.66
N ILE A 26 20.45 17.69 -13.75
CA ILE A 26 21.29 17.56 -12.56
C ILE A 26 22.30 16.46 -12.84
N THR A 27 23.59 16.78 -12.72
CA THR A 27 24.72 15.87 -12.93
C THR A 27 25.64 15.87 -11.71
N PRO A 28 26.53 14.87 -11.53
CA PRO A 28 27.49 14.87 -10.43
C PRO A 28 28.31 16.16 -10.35
N GLU A 29 28.77 16.68 -11.49
CA GLU A 29 29.60 17.89 -11.56
C GLU A 29 28.83 19.12 -11.09
N ARG A 30 27.55 19.22 -11.46
CA ARG A 30 26.65 20.29 -11.04
C ARG A 30 26.27 20.20 -9.57
N LEU A 31 26.19 19.00 -9.01
CA LEU A 31 25.99 18.81 -7.57
C LEU A 31 27.21 19.24 -6.76
N VAL A 32 28.42 19.00 -7.27
CA VAL A 32 29.66 19.53 -6.66
C VAL A 32 29.63 21.06 -6.68
N MET A 33 29.27 21.68 -7.82
CA MET A 33 29.11 23.14 -7.91
C MET A 33 28.11 23.69 -6.88
N LEU A 34 26.92 23.09 -6.76
CA LEU A 34 25.94 23.50 -5.75
C LEU A 34 26.48 23.35 -4.33
N THR A 35 27.24 22.27 -4.06
CA THR A 35 27.85 22.04 -2.75
C THR A 35 28.87 23.12 -2.43
N GLU A 36 29.72 23.50 -3.39
CA GLU A 36 30.67 24.59 -3.24
C GLU A 36 29.98 25.94 -2.99
N GLU A 37 28.89 26.25 -3.69
CA GLU A 37 28.10 27.46 -3.46
C GLU A 37 27.45 27.49 -2.07
N VAL A 38 26.90 26.36 -1.62
CA VAL A 38 26.31 26.23 -0.27
C VAL A 38 27.38 26.46 0.80
N LEU A 39 28.57 25.88 0.65
CA LEU A 39 29.65 25.96 1.63
C LEU A 39 30.25 27.36 1.81
N LYS A 40 29.92 28.32 0.93
CA LYS A 40 30.26 29.75 1.12
C LYS A 40 29.49 30.40 2.27
N HIS A 41 28.40 29.78 2.71
CA HIS A 41 27.49 30.32 3.73
C HIS A 41 27.66 29.57 5.07
N LYS A 42 27.66 30.31 6.19
CA LYS A 42 27.96 29.75 7.53
C LYS A 42 26.76 29.18 8.28
N SER A 43 25.55 29.52 7.86
CA SER A 43 24.30 29.07 8.48
C SER A 43 23.19 29.00 7.45
N PHE A 44 22.11 28.28 7.76
CA PHE A 44 20.95 28.20 6.88
C PHE A 44 20.26 29.56 6.70
N ASP A 45 20.16 30.36 7.76
CA ASP A 45 19.57 31.71 7.69
C ASP A 45 20.38 32.68 6.82
N ALA A 46 21.68 32.41 6.66
CA ALA A 46 22.56 33.19 5.80
C ALA A 46 22.65 32.62 4.37
N LEU A 47 21.97 31.51 4.07
CA LEU A 47 22.04 30.85 2.78
C LEU A 47 21.30 31.66 1.72
N SER A 48 22.05 32.42 0.92
CA SER A 48 21.51 33.24 -0.16
C SER A 48 21.95 32.65 -1.50
N LEU A 49 21.10 31.80 -2.07
CA LEU A 49 21.31 31.22 -3.40
C LEU A 49 20.28 31.79 -4.38
N PRO A 50 20.70 32.20 -5.59
CA PRO A 50 19.77 32.68 -6.60
C PRO A 50 18.80 31.55 -6.99
N GLY A 51 17.51 31.88 -7.10
CA GLY A 51 16.46 30.89 -7.40
C GLY A 51 15.99 30.05 -6.19
N LEU A 52 16.59 30.21 -5.01
CA LEU A 52 16.13 29.56 -3.78
C LEU A 52 15.18 30.48 -3.01
N SER A 53 13.98 30.00 -2.71
CA SER A 53 13.02 30.74 -1.89
C SER A 53 13.33 30.65 -0.38
N ASP A 54 12.91 31.66 0.38
CA ASP A 54 13.20 31.76 1.83
C ASP A 54 12.67 30.56 2.62
N ASP A 55 11.49 30.04 2.27
CA ASP A 55 10.87 28.86 2.89
C ASP A 55 11.67 27.56 2.67
N ARG A 56 12.59 27.56 1.69
CA ARG A 56 13.41 26.39 1.35
C ARG A 56 14.79 26.41 1.97
N GLN A 57 15.28 27.55 2.45
CA GLN A 57 16.64 27.68 3.00
C GLN A 57 16.94 26.65 4.08
N ALA A 58 16.00 26.47 5.02
CA ALA A 58 16.15 25.54 6.14
C ALA A 58 16.26 24.06 5.74
N VAL A 59 15.76 23.68 4.57
CA VAL A 59 15.68 22.27 4.12
C VAL A 59 16.52 21.98 2.87
N PHE A 60 17.07 23.00 2.22
CA PHE A 60 17.81 22.85 0.97
C PHE A 60 19.12 22.07 1.17
N VAL A 61 19.98 22.49 2.11
CA VAL A 61 21.27 21.87 2.38
C VAL A 61 21.15 20.37 2.74
N PRO A 62 20.31 19.94 3.70
CA PRO A 62 20.14 18.51 3.96
C PRO A 62 19.53 17.76 2.76
N GLY A 63 18.64 18.40 2.01
CA GLY A 63 18.10 17.83 0.77
C GLY A 63 19.15 17.62 -0.32
N LEU A 64 20.07 18.56 -0.49
CA LEU A 64 21.21 18.47 -1.41
C LEU A 64 22.16 17.36 -0.98
N ALA A 65 22.48 17.25 0.31
CA ALA A 65 23.34 16.18 0.82
C ALA A 65 22.77 14.78 0.54
N ILE A 66 21.45 14.59 0.73
CA ILE A 66 20.76 13.34 0.36
C ILE A 66 20.85 13.12 -1.15
N LEU A 67 20.63 14.16 -1.96
CA LEU A 67 20.70 14.06 -3.42
C LEU A 67 22.10 13.65 -3.91
N CYS A 68 23.17 14.22 -3.36
CA CYS A 68 24.55 13.81 -3.62
C CYS A 68 24.76 12.33 -3.26
N GLY A 69 24.33 11.91 -2.07
CA GLY A 69 24.44 10.50 -1.65
C GLY A 69 23.66 9.53 -2.56
N VAL A 70 22.52 9.94 -3.10
CA VAL A 70 21.75 9.15 -4.08
C VAL A 70 22.51 9.02 -5.41
N PHE A 71 23.13 10.11 -5.89
CA PHE A 71 23.96 10.08 -7.09
C PHE A 71 25.17 9.15 -6.92
N ASP A 72 25.84 9.22 -5.78
CA ASP A 72 26.99 8.38 -5.45
C ASP A 72 26.59 6.90 -5.36
N ALA A 73 25.50 6.60 -4.65
CA ALA A 73 25.05 5.21 -4.43
C ALA A 73 24.54 4.54 -5.71
N LEU A 74 23.92 5.30 -6.62
CA LEU A 74 23.28 4.76 -7.83
C LEU A 74 24.07 5.05 -9.11
N ALA A 75 25.22 5.72 -9.03
CA ALA A 75 26.05 6.14 -10.16
C ALA A 75 25.23 6.87 -11.26
N ILE A 76 24.36 7.79 -10.85
CA ILE A 76 23.48 8.54 -11.76
C ILE A 76 24.32 9.55 -12.55
N LYS A 77 24.23 9.50 -13.89
CA LYS A 77 24.90 10.47 -14.77
C LYS A 77 24.08 11.73 -14.98
N GLU A 78 22.79 11.55 -15.21
CA GLU A 78 21.85 12.64 -15.53
C GLU A 78 20.50 12.36 -14.88
N LEU A 79 20.00 13.36 -14.16
CA LEU A 79 18.66 13.38 -13.56
C LEU A 79 17.88 14.58 -14.07
N ARG A 80 16.64 14.33 -14.50
CA ARG A 80 15.71 15.38 -14.95
C ARG A 80 14.58 15.54 -13.93
N LEU A 81 14.16 16.79 -13.70
CA LEU A 81 12.97 17.09 -12.90
C LEU A 81 11.71 16.53 -13.59
N SER A 82 10.86 15.86 -12.82
CA SER A 82 9.52 15.45 -13.21
C SER A 82 8.49 16.33 -12.48
N ASP A 83 7.49 16.78 -13.23
CA ASP A 83 6.36 17.53 -12.68
C ASP A 83 5.36 16.64 -11.91
N GLY A 84 5.46 15.31 -12.08
CA GLY A 84 4.63 14.33 -11.41
C GLY A 84 5.29 13.73 -10.17
N ALA A 85 4.53 13.60 -9.09
CA ALA A 85 4.94 12.98 -7.83
C ALA A 85 3.82 12.08 -7.29
N LEU A 86 3.66 12.03 -5.96
CA LEU A 86 2.67 11.17 -5.31
C LEU A 86 1.22 11.56 -5.64
N ARG A 87 0.93 12.85 -5.74
CA ARG A 87 -0.44 13.34 -5.96
C ARG A 87 -1.00 12.88 -7.31
N GLU A 88 -0.19 13.00 -8.35
CA GLU A 88 -0.52 12.56 -9.70
C GLU A 88 -0.71 11.04 -9.72
N GLY A 89 0.15 10.28 -9.05
CA GLY A 89 0.00 8.83 -8.89
C GLY A 89 -1.32 8.44 -8.24
N VAL A 90 -1.71 9.10 -7.15
CA VAL A 90 -3.00 8.87 -6.46
C VAL A 90 -4.18 9.27 -7.36
N LEU A 91 -4.08 10.38 -8.09
CA LEU A 91 -5.12 10.83 -9.02
C LEU A 91 -5.35 9.80 -10.15
N TYR A 92 -4.27 9.31 -10.75
CA TYR A 92 -4.34 8.24 -11.76
C TYR A 92 -4.86 6.92 -11.18
N GLU A 93 -4.49 6.56 -9.95
CA GLU A 93 -5.06 5.38 -9.29
C GLU A 93 -6.58 5.53 -9.08
N MET A 94 -7.03 6.71 -8.64
CA MET A 94 -8.45 7.01 -8.49
C MET A 94 -9.17 6.93 -9.84
N GLU A 95 -8.62 7.49 -10.91
CA GLU A 95 -9.17 7.37 -12.27
C GLU A 95 -9.21 5.91 -12.77
N GLY A 96 -8.13 5.16 -12.55
CA GLY A 96 -8.00 3.75 -12.92
C GLY A 96 -9.02 2.86 -12.22
N ARG A 97 -9.39 3.17 -10.97
CA ARG A 97 -10.48 2.50 -10.24
C ARG A 97 -11.83 2.68 -10.94
N PHE A 98 -12.12 3.86 -11.51
CA PHE A 98 -13.33 4.06 -12.32
C PHE A 98 -13.30 3.26 -13.63
N ARG A 99 -12.11 3.03 -14.19
CA ARG A 99 -11.90 2.23 -15.42
C ARG A 99 -11.65 0.73 -15.14
N HIS A 100 -12.01 0.22 -13.96
CA HIS A 100 -11.91 -1.20 -13.54
C HIS A 100 -10.48 -1.80 -13.55
N GLN A 101 -9.42 -0.99 -13.54
CA GLN A 101 -8.05 -1.47 -13.36
C GLN A 101 -7.68 -1.46 -11.87
N ASP A 102 -8.29 -2.37 -11.08
CA ASP A 102 -8.01 -2.43 -9.63
C ASP A 102 -6.66 -3.11 -9.37
N ILE A 103 -5.66 -2.31 -9.00
CA ILE A 103 -4.31 -2.76 -8.59
C ILE A 103 -4.41 -3.81 -7.47
N ARG A 104 -5.39 -3.69 -6.56
CA ARG A 104 -5.58 -4.62 -5.44
C ARG A 104 -5.94 -6.02 -5.91
N SER A 105 -6.70 -6.14 -7.00
CA SER A 105 -7.01 -7.43 -7.63
C SER A 105 -5.75 -8.10 -8.16
N ARG A 106 -4.84 -7.33 -8.78
CA ARG A 106 -3.52 -7.84 -9.22
C ARG A 106 -2.66 -8.25 -8.02
N THR A 107 -2.63 -7.44 -6.96
CA THR A 107 -1.90 -7.74 -5.72
C THR A 107 -2.39 -9.03 -5.07
N ALA A 108 -3.70 -9.21 -4.91
CA ALA A 108 -4.27 -10.43 -4.35
C ALA A 108 -3.97 -11.66 -5.21
N GLN A 109 -4.07 -11.54 -6.55
CA GLN A 109 -3.72 -12.64 -7.45
C GLN A 109 -2.23 -12.99 -7.40
N SER A 110 -1.36 -11.97 -7.30
CA SER A 110 0.09 -12.15 -7.16
C SER A 110 0.42 -12.92 -5.89
N LEU A 111 -0.16 -12.52 -4.75
CA LEU A 111 -0.01 -13.26 -3.48
C LEU A 111 -0.50 -14.69 -3.58
N ALA A 112 -1.68 -14.91 -4.18
CA ALA A 112 -2.23 -16.25 -4.34
C ALA A 112 -1.28 -17.16 -5.15
N ASN A 113 -0.62 -16.60 -6.18
CA ASN A 113 0.37 -17.32 -6.96
C ASN A 113 1.66 -17.58 -6.16
N GLN A 114 2.20 -16.55 -5.52
CA GLN A 114 3.44 -16.62 -4.74
C GLN A 114 3.36 -17.68 -3.63
N TYR A 115 2.21 -17.78 -2.96
CA TYR A 115 1.99 -18.72 -1.87
C TYR A 115 1.24 -19.99 -2.30
N ASN A 116 1.12 -20.27 -3.60
CA ASN A 116 0.49 -21.48 -4.14
C ASN A 116 -0.88 -21.78 -3.50
N ILE A 117 -1.72 -20.76 -3.32
CA ILE A 117 -3.05 -20.92 -2.73
C ILE A 117 -3.90 -21.82 -3.64
N ASP A 118 -4.62 -22.77 -3.04
CA ASP A 118 -5.65 -23.56 -3.73
C ASP A 118 -6.80 -22.64 -4.16
N ARG A 119 -6.81 -22.29 -5.44
CA ARG A 119 -7.78 -21.37 -6.04
C ARG A 119 -9.21 -21.90 -5.98
N GLU A 120 -9.39 -23.22 -6.07
CA GLU A 120 -10.71 -23.85 -6.00
C GLU A 120 -11.27 -23.75 -4.59
N GLN A 121 -10.42 -23.93 -3.58
CA GLN A 121 -10.82 -23.73 -2.19
C GLN A 121 -11.13 -22.26 -1.88
N ALA A 122 -10.25 -21.35 -2.31
CA ALA A 122 -10.46 -19.91 -2.17
C ALA A 122 -11.79 -19.48 -2.78
N LYS A 123 -12.11 -19.97 -3.98
CA LYS A 123 -13.37 -19.70 -4.69
C LYS A 123 -14.59 -20.25 -3.94
N ARG A 124 -14.56 -21.51 -3.47
CA ARG A 124 -15.66 -22.10 -2.69
C ARG A 124 -15.99 -21.31 -1.42
N VAL A 125 -14.95 -20.92 -0.68
CA VAL A 125 -15.09 -20.09 0.54
C VAL A 125 -15.62 -18.71 0.19
N LEU A 126 -15.11 -18.08 -0.87
CA LEU A 126 -15.59 -16.79 -1.36
C LEU A 126 -17.08 -16.84 -1.70
N GLU A 127 -17.52 -17.80 -2.52
CA GLU A 127 -18.91 -17.95 -2.95
C GLU A 127 -19.85 -18.13 -1.75
N THR A 128 -19.49 -19.02 -0.82
CA THR A 128 -20.28 -19.26 0.41
C THR A 128 -20.36 -17.98 1.26
N THR A 129 -19.23 -17.29 1.43
CA THR A 129 -19.15 -16.06 2.23
C THR A 129 -19.96 -14.92 1.62
N VAL A 130 -19.90 -14.75 0.29
CA VAL A 130 -20.65 -13.71 -0.43
C VAL A 130 -22.16 -13.97 -0.36
N GLN A 131 -22.62 -15.20 -0.53
CA GLN A 131 -24.04 -15.54 -0.42
C GLN A 131 -24.61 -15.23 0.98
N MET A 132 -23.84 -15.47 2.04
CA MET A 132 -24.25 -15.09 3.39
C MET A 132 -24.15 -13.58 3.62
N TYR A 133 -23.15 -12.92 3.05
CA TYR A 133 -22.99 -11.47 3.12
C TYR A 133 -24.17 -10.74 2.47
N GLU A 134 -24.65 -11.18 1.31
CA GLU A 134 -25.80 -10.58 0.63
C GLU A 134 -27.06 -10.60 1.52
N GLN A 135 -27.36 -11.75 2.14
CA GLN A 135 -28.49 -11.87 3.08
C GLN A 135 -28.30 -11.02 4.35
N TRP A 136 -27.08 -10.93 4.88
CA TRP A 136 -26.77 -10.05 6.00
C TRP A 136 -26.94 -8.57 5.62
N HIS A 137 -26.49 -8.19 4.42
CA HIS A 137 -26.58 -6.84 3.89
C HIS A 137 -28.03 -6.40 3.71
N GLU A 138 -28.89 -7.25 3.15
CA GLU A 138 -30.34 -6.98 3.01
C GLU A 138 -31.00 -6.65 4.35
N GLN A 139 -30.60 -7.35 5.42
CA GLN A 139 -31.13 -7.13 6.78
C GLN A 139 -30.45 -5.93 7.48
N ASN A 140 -29.25 -5.55 7.08
CA ASN A 140 -28.42 -4.54 7.76
C ASN A 140 -27.80 -3.50 6.80
N PRO A 141 -28.60 -2.84 5.93
CA PRO A 141 -28.06 -1.99 4.86
C PRO A 141 -27.23 -0.81 5.38
N LYS A 142 -27.58 -0.27 6.57
CA LYS A 142 -26.85 0.84 7.20
C LYS A 142 -25.48 0.45 7.77
N LEU A 143 -25.21 -0.84 7.95
CA LEU A 143 -23.94 -1.35 8.48
C LEU A 143 -22.99 -1.82 7.38
N ALA A 144 -23.51 -2.15 6.20
CA ALA A 144 -22.72 -2.52 5.04
C ALA A 144 -21.90 -1.33 4.51
N HIS A 145 -20.71 -1.64 3.99
CA HIS A 145 -19.82 -0.64 3.43
C HIS A 145 -19.01 -1.26 2.28
N PRO A 146 -19.03 -0.68 1.06
CA PRO A 146 -18.41 -1.30 -0.12
C PRO A 146 -16.92 -1.64 0.06
N GLN A 147 -16.18 -0.80 0.77
CA GLN A 147 -14.76 -1.08 1.06
C GLN A 147 -14.57 -2.30 1.98
N LEU A 148 -15.45 -2.50 2.96
CA LEU A 148 -15.37 -3.64 3.87
C LEU A 148 -15.83 -4.93 3.17
N GLU A 149 -16.80 -4.83 2.27
CA GLU A 149 -17.21 -5.93 1.39
C GLU A 149 -16.03 -6.42 0.54
N ALA A 150 -15.32 -5.50 -0.11
CA ALA A 150 -14.15 -5.84 -0.92
C ALA A 150 -13.06 -6.52 -0.07
N LEU A 151 -12.80 -6.01 1.13
CA LEU A 151 -11.85 -6.60 2.09
C LEU A 151 -12.27 -8.00 2.55
N LEU A 152 -13.57 -8.25 2.75
CA LEU A 152 -14.09 -9.59 3.05
C LEU A 152 -13.84 -10.55 1.88
N LYS A 153 -14.08 -10.11 0.65
CA LYS A 153 -13.82 -10.93 -0.56
C LYS A 153 -12.34 -11.28 -0.69
N TRP A 154 -11.42 -10.32 -0.51
CA TRP A 154 -9.98 -10.62 -0.49
C TRP A 154 -9.56 -11.50 0.68
N ALA A 155 -10.11 -11.28 1.88
CA ALA A 155 -9.85 -12.13 3.04
C ALA A 155 -10.28 -13.59 2.80
N ALA A 156 -11.43 -13.81 2.15
CA ALA A 156 -11.86 -15.14 1.74
C ALA A 156 -10.90 -15.77 0.71
N MET A 157 -10.42 -15.01 -0.28
CA MET A 157 -9.48 -15.52 -1.26
C MET A 157 -8.09 -15.82 -0.69
N LEU A 158 -7.66 -15.09 0.35
CA LEU A 158 -6.29 -15.15 0.89
C LEU A 158 -6.19 -15.85 2.26
N HIS A 159 -7.27 -16.43 2.77
CA HIS A 159 -7.28 -17.01 4.12
C HIS A 159 -6.27 -18.16 4.31
N GLU A 160 -5.90 -18.87 3.24
CA GLU A 160 -4.90 -19.96 3.23
C GLU A 160 -3.48 -19.50 2.84
N VAL A 161 -3.19 -18.19 2.73
CA VAL A 161 -1.85 -17.71 2.33
C VAL A 161 -0.71 -18.20 3.24
N GLY A 162 -1.01 -18.45 4.52
CA GLY A 162 -0.06 -19.00 5.50
C GLY A 162 0.00 -20.53 5.54
N LEU A 163 -0.71 -21.25 4.67
CA LEU A 163 -0.79 -22.71 4.71
C LEU A 163 0.58 -23.38 4.46
N ASN A 164 1.41 -22.80 3.60
CA ASN A 164 2.76 -23.30 3.31
C ASN A 164 3.73 -23.15 4.49
N ILE A 165 3.41 -22.30 5.48
CA ILE A 165 4.20 -22.21 6.72
C ILE A 165 3.82 -23.37 7.63
N ASN A 166 2.54 -23.46 7.99
CA ASN A 166 2.01 -24.58 8.77
C ASN A 166 0.48 -24.61 8.70
N HIS A 167 -0.10 -25.81 8.59
CA HIS A 167 -1.54 -26.01 8.74
C HIS A 167 -2.01 -25.73 10.18
N SER A 168 -1.22 -26.13 11.18
CA SER A 168 -1.47 -25.79 12.58
C SER A 168 -1.26 -24.30 12.79
N GLY A 169 -2.30 -23.60 13.26
CA GLY A 169 -2.21 -22.16 13.46
C GLY A 169 -2.28 -21.33 12.18
N MET A 170 -2.69 -21.89 11.04
CA MET A 170 -2.77 -21.21 9.73
C MET A 170 -3.32 -19.77 9.79
N HIS A 171 -4.45 -19.52 10.45
CA HIS A 171 -5.00 -18.16 10.67
C HIS A 171 -4.01 -17.13 11.23
N ARG A 172 -3.04 -17.54 12.08
CA ARG A 172 -1.95 -16.67 12.55
C ARG A 172 -0.93 -16.38 11.46
N HIS A 173 -0.50 -17.41 10.74
CA HIS A 173 0.48 -17.29 9.66
C HIS A 173 -0.06 -16.47 8.49
N SER A 174 -1.30 -16.74 8.08
CA SER A 174 -1.97 -15.98 7.03
C SER A 174 -2.11 -14.51 7.42
N ALA A 175 -2.55 -14.21 8.64
CA ALA A 175 -2.63 -12.84 9.13
C ALA A 175 -1.25 -12.16 9.20
N TYR A 176 -0.22 -12.88 9.63
CA TYR A 176 1.15 -12.36 9.69
C TYR A 176 1.68 -11.96 8.31
N ILE A 177 1.49 -12.80 7.30
CA ILE A 177 1.89 -12.49 5.92
C ILE A 177 1.13 -11.25 5.44
N LEU A 178 -0.19 -11.24 5.57
CA LEU A 178 -1.02 -10.12 5.10
C LEU A 178 -0.71 -8.81 5.82
N GLN A 179 -0.36 -8.85 7.11
CA GLN A 179 -0.08 -7.67 7.91
C GLN A 179 1.30 -7.05 7.60
N ASN A 180 2.26 -7.85 7.14
CA ASN A 180 3.67 -7.42 7.02
C ASN A 180 4.22 -7.48 5.58
N SER A 181 3.41 -7.88 4.60
CA SER A 181 3.79 -7.85 3.18
C SER A 181 3.48 -6.49 2.55
N ASP A 182 4.23 -6.09 1.52
CA ASP A 182 3.87 -4.93 0.71
C ASP A 182 2.67 -5.27 -0.18
N LEU A 183 1.55 -4.57 0.00
CA LEU A 183 0.31 -4.80 -0.74
C LEU A 183 -0.05 -3.56 -1.59
N PRO A 184 0.49 -3.43 -2.82
CA PRO A 184 0.17 -2.31 -3.70
C PRO A 184 -1.34 -2.10 -3.86
N GLY A 185 -1.77 -0.85 -3.73
CA GLY A 185 -3.19 -0.42 -3.80
C GLY A 185 -3.95 -0.52 -2.47
N PHE A 186 -3.37 -1.09 -1.42
CA PHE A 186 -3.96 -1.10 -0.07
C PHE A 186 -3.33 -0.02 0.80
N ASN A 187 -4.17 0.71 1.55
CA ASN A 187 -3.67 1.55 2.65
C ASN A 187 -3.49 0.72 3.94
N GLN A 188 -2.83 1.30 4.94
CA GLN A 188 -2.50 0.62 6.20
C GLN A 188 -3.72 0.03 6.92
N GLU A 189 -4.81 0.78 7.03
CA GLU A 189 -6.02 0.27 7.71
C GLU A 189 -6.76 -0.79 6.89
N GLN A 190 -6.76 -0.70 5.56
CA GLN A 190 -7.32 -1.73 4.68
C GLN A 190 -6.53 -3.04 4.83
N GLN A 191 -5.21 -2.96 4.78
CA GLN A 191 -4.33 -4.11 4.96
C GLN A 191 -4.51 -4.74 6.35
N SER A 192 -4.52 -3.92 7.40
CA SER A 192 -4.71 -4.40 8.77
C SER A 192 -6.10 -4.97 9.01
N MET A 193 -7.15 -4.41 8.40
CA MET A 193 -8.50 -4.95 8.45
C MET A 193 -8.55 -6.33 7.77
N MET A 194 -7.99 -6.47 6.56
CA MET A 194 -7.94 -7.76 5.86
C MET A 194 -7.18 -8.82 6.68
N ALA A 195 -6.02 -8.46 7.23
CA ALA A 195 -5.24 -9.33 8.12
C ALA A 195 -6.05 -9.70 9.38
N THR A 196 -6.83 -8.78 9.93
CA THR A 196 -7.69 -9.01 11.10
C THR A 196 -8.83 -9.99 10.79
N LEU A 197 -9.52 -9.83 9.65
CA LEU A 197 -10.56 -10.78 9.22
C LEU A 197 -9.97 -12.20 9.13
N VAL A 198 -8.81 -12.33 8.48
CA VAL A 198 -8.10 -13.62 8.35
C VAL A 198 -7.58 -14.11 9.71
N ARG A 199 -7.12 -13.24 10.61
CA ARG A 199 -6.61 -13.63 11.94
C ARG A 199 -7.64 -14.39 12.76
N TYR A 200 -8.92 -14.05 12.59
CA TYR A 200 -10.04 -14.58 13.38
C TYR A 200 -10.95 -15.54 12.59
N HIS A 201 -10.55 -16.02 11.40
CA HIS A 201 -11.40 -16.89 10.57
C HIS A 201 -11.62 -18.32 11.12
N ARG A 202 -10.86 -18.77 12.13
CA ARG A 202 -11.05 -20.08 12.78
C ARG A 202 -10.55 -20.08 14.22
N LYS A 203 -10.81 -21.18 14.95
CA LYS A 203 -10.42 -21.37 16.37
C LYS A 203 -11.03 -20.32 17.31
N ALA A 204 -10.59 -20.29 18.57
CA ALA A 204 -11.10 -19.38 19.59
C ALA A 204 -10.91 -17.91 19.18
N ILE A 205 -11.90 -17.08 19.49
CA ILE A 205 -11.89 -15.64 19.22
C ILE A 205 -11.77 -14.89 20.54
N LYS A 206 -10.86 -13.91 20.60
CA LYS A 206 -10.69 -12.99 21.72
C LYS A 206 -10.92 -11.59 21.20
N LEU A 207 -12.05 -10.99 21.54
CA LEU A 207 -12.44 -9.68 21.00
C LEU A 207 -11.66 -8.53 21.63
N ASP A 208 -11.04 -8.76 22.78
CA ASP A 208 -10.20 -7.78 23.48
C ASP A 208 -8.88 -7.51 22.73
N ASP A 209 -8.42 -8.49 21.96
CA ASP A 209 -7.20 -8.40 21.14
C ASP A 209 -7.46 -7.76 19.75
N LEU A 210 -8.66 -7.19 19.53
CA LEU A 210 -8.97 -6.53 18.26
C LEU A 210 -8.27 -5.18 18.14
N PRO A 211 -7.57 -4.91 17.02
CA PRO A 211 -6.97 -3.61 16.78
C PRO A 211 -8.04 -2.52 16.66
N ARG A 212 -7.60 -1.28 16.90
CA ARG A 212 -8.43 -0.08 16.70
C ARG A 212 -8.26 0.41 15.27
N PHE A 213 -9.37 0.79 14.66
CA PHE A 213 -9.43 1.37 13.31
C PHE A 213 -10.10 2.73 13.38
N THR A 214 -9.60 3.69 12.62
CA THR A 214 -10.21 5.03 12.47
C THR A 214 -11.27 5.03 11.36
N LEU A 215 -11.05 4.24 10.30
CA LEU A 215 -11.94 4.15 9.14
C LEU A 215 -13.10 3.19 9.35
N PHE A 216 -12.97 2.21 10.25
CA PHE A 216 -13.93 1.11 10.40
C PHE A 216 -14.42 0.93 11.85
N LYS A 217 -15.74 0.86 12.03
CA LYS A 217 -16.35 0.65 13.35
C LYS A 217 -16.58 -0.85 13.61
N LYS A 218 -16.44 -1.30 14.87
CA LYS A 218 -16.68 -2.69 15.29
C LYS A 218 -18.00 -3.26 14.76
N LYS A 219 -19.08 -2.49 14.86
CA LYS A 219 -20.41 -2.91 14.37
C LYS A 219 -20.49 -3.22 12.87
N GLN A 220 -19.55 -2.69 12.07
CA GLN A 220 -19.50 -2.92 10.62
C GLN A 220 -18.66 -4.16 10.27
N PHE A 221 -17.53 -4.38 10.96
CA PHE A 221 -16.61 -5.46 10.59
C PHE A 221 -16.75 -6.75 11.40
N LEU A 222 -17.31 -6.71 12.63
CA LEU A 222 -17.54 -7.92 13.42
C LEU A 222 -18.44 -8.96 12.70
N PRO A 223 -19.52 -8.55 12.00
CA PRO A 223 -20.30 -9.48 11.18
C PRO A 223 -19.47 -10.16 10.10
N LEU A 224 -18.49 -9.45 9.53
CA LEU A 224 -17.64 -9.99 8.46
C LEU A 224 -16.70 -11.08 8.97
N ILE A 225 -16.23 -10.98 10.21
CA ILE A 225 -15.50 -12.06 10.88
C ILE A 225 -16.41 -13.29 11.02
N GLN A 226 -17.66 -13.11 11.43
CA GLN A 226 -18.62 -14.21 11.57
C GLN A 226 -18.89 -14.89 10.23
N LEU A 227 -19.15 -14.10 9.19
CA LEU A 227 -19.40 -14.58 7.82
C LEU A 227 -18.20 -15.38 7.28
N LEU A 228 -16.98 -14.86 7.41
CA LEU A 228 -15.78 -15.56 6.96
C LEU A 228 -15.56 -16.87 7.73
N ARG A 229 -15.79 -16.87 9.04
CA ARG A 229 -15.69 -18.09 9.87
C ARG A 229 -16.64 -19.18 9.40
N LEU A 230 -17.91 -18.83 9.14
CA LEU A 230 -18.90 -19.76 8.63
C LEU A 230 -18.55 -20.22 7.22
N GLY A 231 -18.12 -19.31 6.35
CA GLY A 231 -17.74 -19.61 4.97
C GLY A 231 -16.58 -20.60 4.89
N VAL A 232 -15.56 -20.43 5.73
CA VAL A 232 -14.45 -21.38 5.83
C VAL A 232 -14.90 -22.71 6.42
N LEU A 233 -15.64 -22.68 7.54
CA LEU A 233 -16.10 -23.89 8.24
C LEU A 233 -16.91 -24.82 7.33
N LEU A 234 -17.84 -24.26 6.54
CA LEU A 234 -18.71 -25.00 5.63
C LEU A 234 -17.96 -25.64 4.45
N ASN A 235 -16.73 -25.22 4.17
CA ASN A 235 -15.90 -25.71 3.08
C ASN A 235 -14.68 -26.52 3.56
N ASN A 236 -14.65 -26.96 4.82
CA ASN A 236 -13.52 -27.73 5.38
C ASN A 236 -13.24 -29.04 4.63
N GLN A 237 -14.24 -29.65 3.99
CA GLN A 237 -14.09 -30.89 3.21
C GLN A 237 -13.49 -30.66 1.81
N ARG A 238 -13.18 -29.41 1.46
CA ARG A 238 -12.60 -29.01 0.16
C ARG A 238 -13.42 -29.55 -1.01
N GLN A 239 -12.83 -30.37 -1.88
CA GLN A 239 -13.48 -30.95 -3.06
C GLN A 239 -14.62 -31.92 -2.70
N ALA A 240 -14.63 -32.50 -1.49
CA ALA A 240 -15.71 -33.35 -1.01
C ALA A 240 -16.88 -32.55 -0.38
N THR A 241 -16.82 -31.22 -0.37
CA THR A 241 -17.87 -30.38 0.21
C THR A 241 -19.17 -30.55 -0.56
N THR A 242 -20.25 -30.92 0.15
CA THR A 242 -21.60 -30.98 -0.42
C THR A 242 -22.24 -29.59 -0.35
N THR A 243 -22.29 -28.89 -1.48
CA THR A 243 -22.97 -27.59 -1.57
C THR A 243 -24.47 -27.81 -1.54
N ARG A 244 -25.17 -27.31 -0.50
CA ARG A 244 -26.63 -27.27 -0.49
C ARG A 244 -27.09 -26.28 -1.56
N ARG A 245 -27.50 -26.79 -2.73
CA ARG A 245 -28.18 -25.97 -3.74
C ARG A 245 -29.57 -25.61 -3.20
N ARG A 246 -29.95 -24.34 -3.35
CA ARG A 246 -31.33 -23.87 -3.16
C ARG A 246 -32.26 -24.54 -4.15
#